data_AF-A0AAW6XZ03-F1
#
_entry.id   AF-A0AAW6XZ03-F1
#
_cell.length_a   1.000
_cell.length_b   1.000
_cell.length_c   1.000
_cell.angle_alpha   90.00
_cell.angle_beta   90.00
_cell.angle_gamma   90.00
#
_symmetry.space_group_name_H-M   'P 1'
#
loop_
_entity.id
_entity.type
_entity.pdbx_description
1 polymer ?
#
loop_
_entity_poly.entity_id
_entity_poly.type
_entity_poly.pdbx_seq_one_letter_code
_entity_poly.pdbx_strand_id
1 'polypeptide(L)'
;RGSEILIYSGYTADSLDQKLLAILAKRFTNRGFKQVNWLYNANVSASRGYNYRLVEIAFIDNNSDVGIYEANKDSMAREFV
;
A
#
# COMPACT_ATOMS: atom_id res chain seq x y z
N ARG A 1 9.43 -0.06 9.84
CA ARG A 1 8.13 -0.61 10.31
C ARG A 1 6.99 0.26 9.81
N GLY A 2 5.83 -0.33 9.57
CA GLY A 2 4.64 0.37 9.09
C GLY A 2 4.26 0.03 7.66
N SER A 3 3.29 0.79 7.16
CA SER A 3 2.65 0.59 5.86
C SER A 3 2.61 1.89 5.05
N GLU A 4 2.75 1.80 3.74
CA GLU A 4 2.58 2.89 2.78
C GLU A 4 1.95 2.40 1.48
N ILE A 5 1.39 3.35 0.71
CA ILE A 5 0.87 3.06 -0.63
C ILE A 5 1.60 3.94 -1.63
N LEU A 6 2.20 3.30 -2.63
CA LEU A 6 2.92 3.96 -3.70
C LEU A 6 2.00 4.10 -4.93
N ILE A 7 1.92 5.32 -5.46
CA ILE A 7 1.15 5.65 -6.66
C ILE A 7 2.01 6.40 -7.67
N TYR A 8 1.62 6.37 -8.95
CA TYR A 8 2.29 7.17 -9.98
C TYR A 8 2.26 8.66 -9.63
N SER A 9 3.38 9.36 -9.81
CA SER A 9 3.53 10.76 -9.35
C SER A 9 2.61 11.77 -10.02
N GLY A 10 2.09 11.46 -11.21
CA GLY A 10 1.13 12.30 -11.91
C GLY A 10 -0.32 12.13 -11.45
N TYR A 11 -0.59 11.17 -10.55
CA TYR A 11 -1.93 10.88 -10.04
C TYR A 11 -2.09 11.35 -8.60
N THR A 12 -3.34 11.64 -8.23
CA THR A 12 -3.76 11.92 -6.85
C THR A 12 -4.30 10.64 -6.23
N ALA A 13 -4.08 10.48 -4.92
CA ALA A 13 -4.64 9.35 -4.20
C ALA A 13 -6.18 9.33 -4.30
N ASP A 14 -6.75 8.19 -4.69
CA ASP A 14 -8.19 8.03 -4.88
C ASP A 14 -8.87 7.36 -3.65
N SER A 15 -10.17 7.11 -3.74
CA SER A 15 -10.92 6.49 -2.63
C SER A 15 -10.44 5.08 -2.28
N LEU A 16 -9.90 4.32 -3.25
CA LEU A 16 -9.34 3.00 -3.00
C LEU A 16 -7.99 3.10 -2.29
N ASP A 17 -7.13 4.05 -2.65
CA ASP A 17 -5.91 4.35 -1.87
C ASP A 17 -6.23 4.64 -0.41
N GLN A 18 -7.22 5.52 -0.17
CA GLN A 18 -7.64 5.89 1.18
C GLN A 18 -8.18 4.68 1.95
N LYS A 19 -9.01 3.84 1.32
CA LYS A 19 -9.54 2.61 1.92
C LYS A 19 -8.40 1.66 2.32
N LEU A 20 -7.46 1.41 1.42
CA LEU A 20 -6.33 0.51 1.66
C LEU A 20 -5.46 1.03 2.81
N LEU A 21 -5.12 2.31 2.82
CA LEU A 21 -4.30 2.89 3.89
C LEU A 21 -5.02 2.85 5.23
N ALA A 22 -6.34 3.11 5.26
CA ALA A 22 -7.14 3.02 6.48
C ALA A 22 -7.21 1.59 7.03
N ILE A 23 -7.31 0.56 6.18
CA ILE A 23 -7.27 -0.84 6.61
C ILE A 23 -5.93 -1.18 7.27
N LEU A 24 -4.83 -0.75 6.64
CA LEU A 24 -3.48 -1.00 7.15
C LEU A 24 -3.19 -0.23 8.45
N ALA A 25 -3.65 1.02 8.55
CA ALA A 25 -3.47 1.88 9.72
C ALA A 25 -4.13 1.34 11.00
N LYS A 26 -5.07 0.39 10.91
CA LYS A 26 -5.63 -0.31 12.08
C LYS A 26 -4.59 -1.19 12.78
N ARG A 27 -3.52 -1.59 12.08
CA ARG A 27 -2.59 -2.65 12.50
C ARG A 27 -1.13 -2.20 12.45
N PHE A 28 -0.76 -1.41 11.46
CA PHE A 28 0.61 -0.97 11.21
C PHE A 28 0.75 0.54 11.39
N THR A 29 1.98 1.00 11.64
CA THR A 29 2.28 2.45 11.59
C THR A 29 1.94 3.00 10.21
N ASN A 30 1.08 4.02 10.14
CA ASN A 30 0.70 4.67 8.90
C ASN A 30 1.83 5.60 8.42
N ARG A 31 2.41 5.34 7.24
CA ARG A 31 3.46 6.15 6.61
C ARG A 31 2.96 6.99 5.43
N GLY A 32 1.66 6.92 5.13
CA GLY A 32 1.01 7.74 4.12
C GLY A 32 1.15 7.23 2.68
N PHE A 33 0.90 8.13 1.75
CA PHE A 33 1.04 7.91 0.31
C PHE A 33 2.40 8.39 -0.17
N LYS A 34 2.97 7.65 -1.11
CA LYS A 34 4.23 8.02 -1.77
C LYS A 34 4.04 8.08 -3.28
N GLN A 35 4.14 9.29 -3.82
CA GLN A 35 4.12 9.53 -5.25
C GLN A 35 5.48 9.19 -5.86
N VAL A 36 5.50 8.34 -6.90
CA VAL A 36 6.74 7.81 -7.50
C VAL A 36 6.71 7.88 -9.03
N ASN A 37 7.88 8.14 -9.63
CA ASN A 37 8.12 8.10 -11.07
C ASN A 37 9.29 7.17 -11.46
N TRP A 38 9.87 6.48 -10.49
CA TRP A 38 10.98 5.53 -10.67
C TRP A 38 10.50 4.07 -10.64
N LEU A 39 9.24 3.83 -10.28
CA LEU A 39 8.65 2.49 -10.26
C LEU A 39 8.11 2.14 -11.66
N TYR A 40 8.80 1.23 -12.35
CA TYR A 40 8.48 0.85 -13.73
C TYR A 40 7.00 0.49 -13.92
N ASN A 41 6.42 -0.34 -13.03
CA ASN A 41 5.02 -0.76 -13.13
C ASN A 41 4.04 0.41 -13.00
N ALA A 42 4.33 1.40 -12.15
CA ALA A 42 3.50 2.59 -12.01
C ALA A 42 3.54 3.43 -13.30
N ASN A 43 4.75 3.64 -13.86
CA ASN A 43 4.93 4.40 -15.09
C ASN A 43 4.26 3.72 -16.30
N VAL A 44 4.45 2.41 -16.47
CA VAL A 44 3.83 1.65 -17.58
C VAL A 44 2.32 1.65 -17.46
N SER A 45 1.77 1.43 -16.27
CA SER A 45 0.31 1.45 -16.07
C SER A 45 -0.28 2.82 -16.38
N ALA A 46 0.34 3.89 -15.89
CA ALA A 46 -0.09 5.26 -16.16
C ALA A 46 -0.01 5.59 -17.66
N SER A 47 1.05 5.17 -18.36
CA SER A 47 1.18 5.35 -19.81
C SER A 47 0.08 4.64 -20.62
N ARG A 48 -0.55 3.61 -20.04
CA ARG A 48 -1.66 2.86 -20.62
C ARG A 48 -3.04 3.33 -20.14
N GLY A 49 -3.08 4.38 -19.29
CA GLY A 49 -4.32 4.92 -18.75
C GLY A 49 -4.94 4.07 -17.61
N TYR A 50 -4.15 3.22 -16.95
CA TYR A 50 -4.60 2.43 -15.81
C TYR A 50 -4.04 2.96 -14.49
N ASN A 51 -4.85 2.89 -13.43
CA ASN A 51 -4.35 3.06 -12.07
C ASN A 51 -3.53 1.84 -11.64
N TYR A 52 -2.40 2.10 -10.99
CA TYR A 52 -1.54 1.10 -10.35
C TYR A 52 -1.17 1.58 -8.95
N ARG A 53 -1.20 0.66 -7.99
CA ARG A 53 -0.85 0.91 -6.60
C ARG A 53 0.00 -0.23 -6.09
N LEU A 54 1.19 0.10 -5.57
CA LEU A 54 2.01 -0.85 -4.82
C LEU A 54 1.72 -0.64 -3.35
N VAL A 55 1.26 -1.69 -2.69
CA VAL A 55 0.88 -1.67 -1.28
C VAL A 55 2.00 -2.30 -0.46
N GLU A 56 2.76 -1.46 0.25
CA GLU A 56 3.78 -1.91 1.20
C GLU A 56 3.09 -2.15 2.55
N ILE A 57 2.79 -3.40 2.87
CA ILE A 57 1.97 -3.77 4.03
C ILE A 57 2.77 -3.67 5.33
N ALA A 58 4.00 -4.18 5.33
CA ALA A 58 4.79 -4.42 6.53
C ALA A 58 6.28 -4.53 6.19
N PHE A 59 7.15 -4.27 7.16
CA PHE A 59 8.59 -4.50 7.02
C PHE A 59 8.93 -5.94 7.43
N ILE A 60 9.40 -6.75 6.47
CA ILE A 60 9.73 -8.17 6.71
C ILE A 60 10.92 -8.38 7.66
N ASP A 61 11.80 -7.40 7.77
CA ASP A 61 12.95 -7.40 8.70
C ASP A 61 12.58 -6.85 10.09
N ASN A 62 11.31 -6.54 10.34
CA ASN A 62 10.81 -6.10 11.63
C ASN A 62 9.91 -7.17 12.27
N ASN A 63 10.41 -7.84 13.30
CA ASN A 63 9.71 -8.94 13.97
C ASN A 63 8.30 -8.56 14.47
N SER A 64 8.09 -7.31 14.91
CA SER A 64 6.76 -6.85 15.35
C SER A 64 5.78 -6.74 14.19
N ASP A 65 6.21 -6.19 13.06
CA ASP A 65 5.40 -6.09 11.84
C ASP A 65 5.07 -7.48 11.28
N VAL A 66 6.06 -8.39 11.25
CA VAL A 66 5.85 -9.78 10.82
C VAL A 66 4.83 -10.49 11.72
N GLY A 67 4.94 -10.33 13.05
CA GLY A 67 3.98 -10.93 13.98
C GLY A 67 2.55 -10.43 13.77
N ILE A 68 2.38 -9.11 13.54
CA ILE A 68 1.07 -8.51 13.22
C ILE A 68 0.55 -9.04 11.89
N TYR A 69 1.39 -9.08 10.86
CA TYR A 69 1.04 -9.57 9.53
C TYR A 69 0.57 -11.03 9.58
N GLU A 70 1.36 -11.92 10.16
CA GLU A 70 1.05 -13.36 10.22
C GLU A 70 -0.26 -13.62 10.96
N ALA A 71 -0.54 -12.89 12.04
CA ALA A 71 -1.79 -13.02 12.79
C ALA A 71 -3.04 -12.48 12.05
N ASN A 72 -2.87 -11.63 11.02
CA ASN A 72 -3.98 -10.88 10.42
C ASN A 72 -4.11 -10.99 8.89
N LYS A 73 -3.15 -11.61 8.19
CA LYS A 73 -3.07 -11.55 6.71
C LYS A 73 -4.35 -11.96 5.99
N ASP A 74 -5.05 -12.98 6.47
CA ASP A 74 -6.29 -13.45 5.84
C ASP A 74 -7.47 -12.49 6.06
N SER A 75 -7.63 -11.96 7.28
CA SER A 75 -8.70 -11.01 7.57
C SER A 75 -8.48 -9.70 6.83
N MET A 76 -7.23 -9.23 6.79
CA MET A 76 -6.81 -8.05 6.08
C MET A 76 -6.99 -8.19 4.56
N ALA A 77 -6.64 -9.34 3.98
CA ALA A 77 -6.85 -9.60 2.55
C ALA A 77 -8.34 -9.53 2.16
N ARG A 78 -9.25 -9.98 3.04
CA ARG A 78 -10.70 -9.85 2.84
C ARG A 78 -11.21 -8.42 2.94
N GLU A 79 -10.54 -7.54 3.68
CA GLU A 79 -10.91 -6.11 3.77
C GLU A 79 -10.49 -5.32 2.50
N PHE A 80 -9.51 -5.81 1.74
CA PHE A 80 -8.98 -5.13 0.55
C PHE A 80 -9.97 -5.12 -0.63
N VAL A 81 -10.89 -6.09 -0.68
CA VAL A 81 -11.91 -6.22 -1.72
C VAL A 81 -13.18 -5.44 -1.41
#